data_AF-A0A9D7FKC5-F1
#
_entry.id   AF-A0A9D7FKC5-F1
#
_cell.length_a   1.000
_cell.length_b   1.000
_cell.length_c   1.000
_cell.angle_alpha   90.00
_cell.angle_beta   90.00
_cell.angle_gamma   90.00
#
_symmetry.space_group_name_H-M   'P 1'
#
loop_
_entity.id
_entity.type
_entity.pdbx_description
1 polymer ?
#
loop_
_entity_poly.entity_id
_entity_poly.type
_entity_poly.pdbx_seq_one_letter_code
_entity_poly.pdbx_strand_id
1 'polypeptide(L)'
;MHGSRLIHILAAWGVALVASGAFLFVVYRYAPYVLENDRNTSVWYLNSLAEECWREFDNLPPDAAVEQKQKLLDQAAGYLRKAAALRPDAQHYQWFLLWTLYREALLTDPPDGARLSESICMAQALWEKTGKTWSKPALFLADHFLDQKQDDQALPFLEAVHRQESKNLRAIDGLIRIAVNKGEDEHALQLLHEKESIAHLSTSERDLLVTLLARQEVYREAADRLSTLVTASGSSRERWFLYALVCAGVQDRPELSGR
;
A
#
# COMPACT_ATOMS: atom_id res chain seq x y z
N MET A 1 -14.33 55.80 5.46
CA MET A 1 -13.81 55.17 4.21
C MET A 1 -12.27 55.08 4.19
N HIS A 2 -11.64 54.54 5.24
CA HIS A 2 -10.17 54.39 5.32
C HIS A 2 -9.66 52.97 5.66
N GLY A 3 -10.55 52.02 5.96
CA GLY A 3 -10.16 50.64 6.28
C GLY A 3 -9.80 49.78 5.05
N SER A 4 -10.30 50.09 3.85
CA SER A 4 -10.05 49.23 2.68
C SER A 4 -8.64 49.40 2.11
N ARG A 5 -8.02 50.58 2.25
CA ARG A 5 -6.63 50.81 1.79
C ARG A 5 -5.60 50.08 2.65
N LEU A 6 -5.84 49.93 3.96
CA LEU A 6 -4.92 49.24 4.87
C LEU A 6 -4.86 47.73 4.59
N ILE A 7 -5.99 47.12 4.24
CA ILE A 7 -6.09 45.70 3.89
C ILE A 7 -5.38 45.41 2.56
N HIS A 8 -5.47 46.31 1.58
CA HIS A 8 -4.77 46.15 0.31
C HIS A 8 -3.24 46.36 0.45
N ILE A 9 -2.82 47.24 1.36
CA ILE A 9 -1.39 47.40 1.70
C ILE A 9 -0.87 46.17 2.45
N LEU A 10 -1.63 45.59 3.39
CA LEU A 10 -1.25 44.36 4.09
C LEU A 10 -1.23 43.13 3.16
N ALA A 11 -2.15 43.04 2.21
CA ALA A 11 -2.14 41.98 1.18
C ALA A 11 -0.95 42.14 0.22
N ALA A 12 -0.59 43.36 -0.16
CA ALA A 12 0.58 43.63 -1.00
C ALA A 12 1.91 43.33 -0.26
N TRP A 13 1.97 43.55 1.05
CA TRP A 13 3.12 43.16 1.88
C TRP A 13 3.18 41.66 2.14
N GLY A 14 2.03 40.97 2.27
CA GLY A 14 1.96 39.52 2.38
C GLY A 14 2.52 38.81 1.15
N VAL A 15 2.29 39.35 -0.06
CA VAL A 15 2.85 38.79 -1.30
C VAL A 15 4.33 39.15 -1.48
N ALA A 16 4.76 40.33 -1.02
CA ALA A 16 6.18 40.72 -1.06
C ALA A 16 7.06 39.99 -0.01
N LEU A 17 6.51 39.65 1.17
CA LEU A 17 7.24 38.91 2.20
C LEU A 17 7.43 37.42 1.89
N VAL A 18 6.55 36.81 1.09
CA VAL A 18 6.69 35.42 0.61
C VAL A 18 7.93 35.25 -0.27
N ALA A 19 8.46 36.32 -0.87
CA ALA A 19 9.64 36.29 -1.73
C ALA A 19 10.98 36.43 -0.98
N SER A 20 10.99 36.76 0.32
CA SER A 20 12.22 36.91 1.10
C SER A 20 12.13 36.05 2.34
N GLY A 21 13.05 35.10 2.54
CA GLY A 21 13.06 34.11 3.64
C GLY A 21 13.01 34.67 5.08
N ALA A 22 12.80 35.98 5.27
CA ALA A 22 12.54 36.64 6.54
C ALA A 22 11.17 36.31 7.16
N PHE A 23 10.16 35.86 6.38
CA PHE A 23 8.88 35.41 6.95
C PHE A 23 9.05 34.17 7.84
N LEU A 24 9.93 33.24 7.45
CA LEU A 24 10.28 32.06 8.26
C LEU A 24 10.84 32.47 9.63
N PHE A 25 11.62 33.55 9.72
CA PHE A 25 12.26 33.98 10.97
C PHE A 25 11.28 34.66 11.95
N VAL A 26 10.34 35.47 11.46
CA VAL A 26 9.32 36.12 12.31
C VAL A 26 8.28 35.11 12.79
N VAL A 27 7.91 34.14 11.95
CA VAL A 27 7.03 33.03 12.35
C VAL A 27 7.74 32.10 13.33
N TYR A 28 9.02 31.75 13.15
CA TYR A 28 9.76 30.91 14.11
C TYR A 28 9.82 31.51 15.53
N ARG A 29 9.96 32.84 15.64
CA ARG A 29 10.14 33.53 16.93
C ARG A 29 8.83 33.80 17.67
N TYR A 30 7.71 33.92 16.97
CA TYR A 30 6.41 34.26 17.55
C TYR A 30 5.33 33.18 17.37
N ALA A 31 5.61 32.08 16.66
CA ALA A 31 4.70 30.94 16.51
C ALA A 31 4.11 30.44 17.83
N PRO A 32 4.86 30.29 18.95
CA PRO A 32 4.28 29.83 20.22
C PRO A 32 3.04 30.62 20.67
N TYR A 33 2.97 31.92 20.33
CA TYR A 33 1.88 32.81 20.73
C TYR A 33 0.74 32.93 19.72
N VAL A 34 0.94 32.53 18.46
CA VAL A 34 -0.09 32.54 17.41
C VAL A 34 -0.79 31.16 17.31
N LEU A 35 -0.14 30.11 17.82
CA LEU A 35 -0.61 28.72 17.79
C LEU A 35 -1.89 28.42 18.58
N GLU A 36 -2.35 29.31 19.47
CA GLU A 36 -3.57 29.09 20.25
C GLU A 36 -4.88 29.45 19.52
N ASN A 37 -4.84 30.23 18.43
CA ASN A 37 -6.08 30.77 17.83
C ASN A 37 -6.33 30.43 16.36
N ASP A 38 -5.36 29.88 15.61
CA ASP A 38 -5.58 29.46 14.23
C ASP A 38 -5.11 28.02 13.95
N ARG A 39 -6.11 27.13 13.82
CA ARG A 39 -5.97 25.71 13.51
C ARG A 39 -5.14 25.46 12.23
N ASN A 40 -5.19 26.35 11.25
CA ASN A 40 -4.42 26.18 10.00
C ASN A 40 -2.94 26.53 10.18
N THR A 41 -2.65 27.58 10.95
CA THR A 41 -1.27 27.98 11.27
C THR A 41 -0.57 26.90 12.09
N SER A 42 -1.27 26.27 13.05
CA SER A 42 -0.72 25.16 13.85
C SER A 42 -0.41 23.92 13.02
N VAL A 43 -1.24 23.61 12.03
CA VAL A 43 -1.02 22.48 11.12
C VAL A 43 0.15 22.74 10.18
N TRP A 44 0.27 23.95 9.63
CA TRP A 44 1.39 24.33 8.77
C TRP A 44 2.73 24.26 9.52
N TYR A 45 2.75 24.70 10.78
CA TYR A 45 3.94 24.60 11.63
C TYR A 45 4.34 23.14 11.89
N LEU A 46 3.40 22.29 12.28
CA LEU A 46 3.65 20.86 12.49
C LEU A 46 4.17 20.18 11.21
N ASN A 47 3.63 20.55 10.04
CA ASN A 47 4.13 20.03 8.77
C ASN A 47 5.56 20.48 8.48
N SER A 48 5.88 21.74 8.74
CA SER A 48 7.23 22.29 8.53
C SER A 48 8.27 21.56 9.40
N LEU A 49 7.92 21.25 10.65
CA LEU A 49 8.77 20.45 11.53
C LEU A 49 8.95 19.01 11.04
N ALA A 50 7.89 18.39 10.52
CA ALA A 50 7.99 17.06 9.93
C ALA A 50 8.87 17.04 8.67
N GLU A 51 8.74 18.04 7.81
CA GLU A 51 9.59 18.23 6.64
C GLU A 51 11.06 18.48 7.00
N GLU A 52 11.33 19.23 8.07
CA GLU A 52 12.68 19.41 8.60
C GLU A 52 13.28 18.07 9.05
N CYS A 53 12.53 17.26 9.82
CA CYS A 53 12.98 15.92 10.21
C CYS A 53 13.26 15.02 9.01
N TRP A 54 12.41 15.06 7.97
CA TRP A 54 12.62 14.31 6.72
C TRP A 54 13.85 14.79 5.95
N ARG A 55 14.04 16.11 5.85
CA ARG A 55 15.21 16.68 5.20
C ARG A 55 16.48 16.28 5.94
N GLU A 56 16.47 16.30 7.27
CA GLU A 56 17.61 15.83 8.06
C GLU A 56 17.85 14.33 7.83
N PHE A 57 16.79 13.52 7.82
CA PHE A 57 16.86 12.09 7.56
C PHE A 57 17.47 11.77 6.19
N ASP A 58 16.99 12.42 5.12
CA ASP A 58 17.47 12.19 3.75
C ASP A 58 18.93 12.63 3.55
N ASN A 59 19.42 13.55 4.39
CA ASN A 59 20.80 14.03 4.37
C ASN A 59 21.73 13.21 5.28
N LEU A 60 21.22 12.26 6.07
CA LEU A 60 22.07 11.39 6.86
C LEU A 60 22.87 10.45 5.94
N PRO A 61 24.15 10.22 6.24
CA PRO A 61 24.94 9.27 5.47
C PRO A 61 24.37 7.84 5.64
N PRO A 62 24.56 6.93 4.67
CA PRO A 62 23.98 5.59 4.70
C PRO A 62 24.36 4.77 5.96
N ASP A 63 25.54 5.01 6.50
CA ASP A 63 26.12 4.38 7.70
C ASP A 63 25.74 5.09 9.02
N ALA A 64 24.93 6.14 8.99
CA ALA A 64 24.45 6.80 10.21
C ALA A 64 23.72 5.80 11.12
N ALA A 65 23.93 5.94 12.43
CA ALA A 65 23.37 5.05 13.43
C ALA A 65 21.85 4.93 13.29
N VAL A 66 21.34 3.68 13.34
CA VAL A 66 19.90 3.37 13.26
C VAL A 66 19.10 4.18 14.28
N GLU A 67 19.63 4.35 15.51
CA GLU A 67 18.99 5.15 16.56
C GLU A 67 18.79 6.63 16.15
N GLN A 68 19.76 7.22 15.45
CA GLN A 68 19.66 8.60 14.97
C GLN A 68 18.61 8.73 13.87
N LYS A 69 18.62 7.81 12.91
CA LYS A 69 17.61 7.74 11.84
C LYS A 69 16.21 7.55 12.43
N GLN A 70 16.09 6.66 13.42
CA GLN A 70 14.84 6.34 14.09
C GLN A 70 14.27 7.55 14.81
N LYS A 71 15.12 8.27 15.55
CA LYS A 71 14.71 9.48 16.28
C LYS A 71 14.08 10.53 15.36
N LEU A 72 14.64 10.75 14.17
CA LEU A 72 14.10 11.70 13.20
C LEU A 72 12.75 11.27 12.65
N LEU A 73 12.58 9.98 12.33
CA LEU A 73 11.30 9.45 11.86
C LEU A 73 10.23 9.45 12.96
N ASP A 74 10.59 9.12 14.20
CA ASP A 74 9.68 9.18 15.36
C ASP A 74 9.18 10.61 15.59
N GLN A 75 10.07 11.60 15.46
CA GLN A 75 9.73 13.03 15.55
C GLN A 75 8.80 13.45 14.41
N ALA A 76 9.15 13.13 13.16
CA ALA A 76 8.32 13.42 11.99
C ALA A 76 6.91 12.81 12.14
N ALA A 77 6.84 11.53 12.53
CA ALA A 77 5.58 10.84 12.76
C ALA A 77 4.79 11.50 13.91
N GLY A 78 5.46 11.90 14.99
CA GLY A 78 4.85 12.66 16.08
C GLY A 78 4.19 13.96 15.64
N TYR A 79 4.86 14.74 14.79
CA TYR A 79 4.29 15.97 14.23
C TYR A 79 3.14 15.70 13.26
N LEU A 80 3.28 14.73 12.38
CA LEU A 80 2.25 14.35 11.41
C LEU A 80 1.00 13.77 12.07
N ARG A 81 1.13 13.01 13.17
CA ARG A 81 -0.01 12.57 13.99
C ARG A 81 -0.79 13.75 14.55
N LYS A 82 -0.10 14.76 15.09
CA LYS A 82 -0.74 15.98 15.61
C LYS A 82 -1.41 16.77 14.47
N ALA A 83 -0.76 16.89 13.32
CA ALA A 83 -1.32 17.56 12.15
C ALA A 83 -2.57 16.85 11.62
N ALA A 84 -2.53 15.51 11.50
CA ALA A 84 -3.66 14.69 11.07
C ALA A 84 -4.83 14.73 12.06
N ALA A 85 -4.56 14.78 13.37
CA ALA A 85 -5.59 14.96 14.39
C ALA A 85 -6.25 16.34 14.29
N LEU A 86 -5.48 17.39 13.99
CA LEU A 86 -5.99 18.73 13.79
C LEU A 86 -6.71 18.91 12.45
N ARG A 87 -6.36 18.19 11.38
CA ARG A 87 -7.04 18.27 10.07
C ARG A 87 -7.31 16.86 9.52
N PRO A 88 -8.30 16.13 10.07
CA PRO A 88 -8.59 14.78 9.61
C PRO A 88 -9.10 14.75 8.15
N ASP A 89 -9.63 15.87 7.64
CA ASP A 89 -10.06 16.02 6.25
C ASP A 89 -8.88 16.10 5.25
N ALA A 90 -7.69 16.47 5.71
CA ALA A 90 -6.53 16.78 4.88
C ALA A 90 -5.66 15.55 4.60
N GLN A 91 -6.09 14.74 3.63
CA GLN A 91 -5.52 13.42 3.29
C GLN A 91 -4.00 13.35 3.13
N HIS A 92 -3.35 14.43 2.71
CA HIS A 92 -1.91 14.43 2.50
C HIS A 92 -1.14 14.21 3.80
N TYR A 93 -1.66 14.62 4.97
CA TYR A 93 -1.01 14.34 6.25
C TYR A 93 -1.05 12.88 6.63
N GLN A 94 -2.17 12.18 6.34
CA GLN A 94 -2.24 10.74 6.57
C GLN A 94 -1.33 9.99 5.60
N TRP A 95 -1.17 10.47 4.36
CA TRP A 95 -0.19 9.92 3.40
C TRP A 95 1.25 10.11 3.87
N PHE A 96 1.63 11.32 4.30
CA PHE A 96 2.98 11.58 4.81
C PHE A 96 3.25 10.80 6.09
N LEU A 97 2.26 10.68 6.98
CA LEU A 97 2.39 9.86 8.18
C LEU A 97 2.63 8.40 7.81
N LEU A 98 1.83 7.85 6.91
CA LEU A 98 1.98 6.49 6.43
C LEU A 98 3.38 6.25 5.84
N TRP A 99 3.86 7.18 5.00
CA TRP A 99 5.20 7.10 4.41
C TRP A 99 6.32 7.20 5.47
N THR A 100 6.11 8.02 6.51
CA THR A 100 7.07 8.13 7.62
C THR A 100 7.18 6.82 8.39
N LEU A 101 6.04 6.25 8.77
CA LEU A 101 5.98 5.00 9.52
C LEU A 101 6.53 3.82 8.70
N TYR A 102 6.29 3.84 7.39
CA TYR A 102 6.91 2.92 6.45
C TYR A 102 8.45 2.99 6.48
N ARG A 103 9.04 4.19 6.39
CA ARG A 103 10.49 4.34 6.46
C ARG A 103 11.05 3.89 7.82
N GLU A 104 10.29 4.10 8.89
CA GLU A 104 10.65 3.68 10.25
C GLU A 104 10.73 2.16 10.36
N ALA A 105 9.77 1.43 9.78
CA ALA A 105 9.81 -0.03 9.75
C ALA A 105 11.04 -0.58 8.99
N LEU A 106 11.52 0.14 7.97
CA LEU A 106 12.67 -0.26 7.16
C LEU A 106 14.04 0.07 7.75
N LEU A 107 14.10 0.72 8.93
CA LEU A 107 15.38 1.07 9.54
C LEU A 107 16.12 -0.12 10.16
N THR A 108 15.45 -1.26 10.32
CA THR A 108 16.00 -2.48 10.91
C THR A 108 16.21 -3.52 9.83
N ASP A 109 17.28 -4.32 9.95
CA ASP A 109 17.56 -5.45 9.07
C ASP A 109 17.68 -6.74 9.91
N PRO A 110 16.71 -7.68 9.82
CA PRO A 110 15.48 -7.57 9.05
C PRO A 110 14.52 -6.52 9.62
N PRO A 111 13.61 -5.97 8.79
CA PRO A 111 12.62 -4.99 9.26
C PRO A 111 11.73 -5.58 10.35
N ASP A 112 11.50 -4.78 11.39
CA ASP A 112 10.65 -5.15 12.53
C ASP A 112 9.18 -5.23 12.09
N GLY A 113 8.75 -6.44 11.77
CA GLY A 113 7.39 -6.73 11.33
C GLY A 113 6.31 -6.38 12.36
N ALA A 114 6.62 -6.44 13.67
CA ALA A 114 5.67 -6.06 14.71
C ALA A 114 5.44 -4.55 14.71
N ARG A 115 6.54 -3.78 14.61
CA ARG A 115 6.50 -2.32 14.50
C ARG A 115 5.81 -1.86 13.21
N LEU A 116 6.04 -2.56 12.10
CA LEU A 116 5.34 -2.33 10.84
C LEU A 116 3.82 -2.56 11.01
N SER A 117 3.42 -3.68 11.60
CA SER A 117 2.01 -3.99 11.83
C SER A 117 1.32 -2.93 12.71
N GLU A 118 1.95 -2.51 13.82
CA GLU A 118 1.41 -1.48 14.71
C GLU A 118 1.22 -0.14 13.96
N SER A 119 2.23 0.23 13.19
CA SER A 119 2.23 1.42 12.34
C SER A 119 1.10 1.42 11.31
N ILE A 120 0.87 0.29 10.64
CA ILE A 120 -0.22 0.10 9.67
C ILE A 120 -1.57 0.27 10.36
N CYS A 121 -1.79 -0.42 11.49
CA CYS A 121 -3.05 -0.34 12.23
C CYS A 121 -3.36 1.10 12.66
N MET A 122 -2.36 1.83 13.14
CA MET A 122 -2.52 3.23 13.52
C MET A 122 -2.81 4.13 12.31
N ALA A 123 -2.09 3.95 11.19
CA ALA A 123 -2.33 4.72 9.97
C ALA A 123 -3.73 4.47 9.40
N GLN A 124 -4.18 3.22 9.41
CA GLN A 124 -5.54 2.82 9.04
C GLN A 124 -6.58 3.53 9.93
N ALA A 125 -6.42 3.46 11.25
CA ALA A 125 -7.35 4.10 12.18
C ALA A 125 -7.46 5.63 12.00
N LEU A 126 -6.37 6.29 11.62
CA LEU A 126 -6.37 7.71 11.27
C LEU A 126 -7.01 7.98 9.90
N TRP A 127 -6.82 7.07 8.95
CA TRP A 127 -7.41 7.17 7.61
C TRP A 127 -8.92 7.00 7.64
N GLU A 128 -9.43 6.05 8.42
CA GLU A 128 -10.87 5.78 8.57
C GLU A 128 -11.63 7.00 9.12
N LYS A 129 -10.98 7.83 9.96
CA LYS A 129 -11.56 9.10 10.45
C LYS A 129 -11.84 10.11 9.35
N THR A 130 -11.26 9.93 8.15
CA THR A 130 -11.54 10.78 6.98
C THR A 130 -12.85 10.41 6.27
N GLY A 131 -13.50 9.30 6.66
CA GLY A 131 -14.69 8.76 5.98
C GLY A 131 -14.37 8.09 4.64
N LYS A 132 -13.10 7.83 4.34
CA LYS A 132 -12.63 7.19 3.10
C LYS A 132 -12.01 5.83 3.38
N THR A 133 -11.99 4.96 2.36
CA THR A 133 -11.43 3.60 2.49
C THR A 133 -9.90 3.62 2.52
N TRP A 134 -9.33 2.71 3.31
CA TRP A 134 -7.89 2.49 3.48
C TRP A 134 -7.24 1.79 2.27
N SER A 135 -8.05 1.30 1.35
CA SER A 135 -7.63 0.45 0.24
C SER A 135 -6.64 1.10 -0.71
N LYS A 136 -6.82 2.39 -1.05
CA LYS A 136 -5.88 3.09 -1.94
C LYS A 136 -4.47 3.20 -1.35
N PRO A 137 -4.28 3.72 -0.12
CA PRO A 137 -2.96 3.78 0.49
C PRO A 137 -2.33 2.42 0.80
N ALA A 138 -3.12 1.46 1.25
CA ALA A 138 -2.62 0.12 1.49
C ALA A 138 -2.14 -0.57 0.21
N LEU A 139 -2.91 -0.49 -0.88
CA LEU A 139 -2.52 -1.05 -2.18
C LEU A 139 -1.26 -0.38 -2.74
N PHE A 140 -1.12 0.95 -2.58
CA PHE A 140 0.11 1.65 -3.01
C PHE A 140 1.36 1.12 -2.32
N LEU A 141 1.30 0.87 -1.01
CA LEU A 141 2.42 0.29 -0.27
C LEU A 141 2.64 -1.18 -0.62
N ALA A 142 1.57 -1.96 -0.78
CA ALA A 142 1.67 -3.34 -1.22
C ALA A 142 2.37 -3.47 -2.58
N ASP A 143 1.96 -2.65 -3.57
CA ASP A 143 2.59 -2.61 -4.89
C ASP A 143 4.09 -2.31 -4.78
N HIS A 144 4.46 -1.33 -3.96
CA HIS A 144 5.86 -0.94 -3.75
C HIS A 144 6.72 -2.09 -3.19
N PHE A 145 6.18 -2.91 -2.28
CA PHE A 145 6.86 -4.09 -1.75
C PHE A 145 6.94 -5.23 -2.75
N LEU A 146 5.85 -5.47 -3.48
CA LEU A 146 5.81 -6.46 -4.55
C LEU A 146 6.83 -6.15 -5.65
N ASP A 147 7.04 -4.87 -5.99
CA ASP A 147 8.05 -4.43 -6.96
C ASP A 147 9.48 -4.71 -6.47
N GLN A 148 9.69 -4.67 -5.15
CA GLN A 148 10.96 -5.02 -4.50
C GLN A 148 11.11 -6.51 -4.19
N LYS A 149 10.13 -7.34 -4.56
CA LYS A 149 10.05 -8.78 -4.22
C LYS A 149 10.03 -9.05 -2.72
N GLN A 150 9.51 -8.11 -1.92
CA GLN A 150 9.36 -8.21 -0.48
C GLN A 150 7.95 -8.71 -0.15
N ASP A 151 7.65 -9.96 -0.53
CA ASP A 151 6.30 -10.53 -0.46
C ASP A 151 5.75 -10.57 0.99
N ASP A 152 6.60 -10.85 1.98
CA ASP A 152 6.21 -10.86 3.41
C ASP A 152 5.77 -9.48 3.93
N GLN A 153 6.32 -8.41 3.35
CA GLN A 153 6.01 -7.04 3.74
C GLN A 153 4.75 -6.52 3.02
N ALA A 154 4.49 -7.00 1.80
CA ALA A 154 3.27 -6.69 1.06
C ALA A 154 2.01 -7.35 1.63
N LEU A 155 2.16 -8.59 2.12
CA LEU A 155 1.05 -9.44 2.58
C LEU A 155 0.09 -8.77 3.57
N PRO A 156 0.52 -8.16 4.70
CA PRO A 156 -0.41 -7.59 5.68
C PRO A 156 -1.26 -6.45 5.12
N PHE A 157 -0.75 -5.69 4.15
CA PHE A 157 -1.52 -4.63 3.50
C PHE A 157 -2.61 -5.22 2.61
N LEU A 158 -2.28 -6.23 1.80
CA LEU A 158 -3.22 -6.88 0.90
C LEU A 158 -4.33 -7.60 1.67
N GLU A 159 -3.98 -8.32 2.75
CA GLU A 159 -4.96 -8.97 3.63
C GLU A 159 -5.87 -7.96 4.34
N ALA A 160 -5.35 -6.82 4.77
CA ALA A 160 -6.17 -5.76 5.37
C ALA A 160 -7.17 -5.20 4.36
N VAL A 161 -6.74 -4.93 3.12
CA VAL A 161 -7.64 -4.47 2.06
C VAL A 161 -8.67 -5.53 1.70
N HIS A 162 -8.25 -6.78 1.54
CA HIS A 162 -9.15 -7.87 1.20
C HIS A 162 -10.21 -8.11 2.29
N ARG A 163 -9.84 -8.02 3.58
CA ARG A 163 -10.82 -8.11 4.68
C ARG A 163 -11.84 -6.97 4.67
N GLN A 164 -11.43 -5.75 4.31
CA GLN A 164 -12.32 -4.58 4.27
C GLN A 164 -13.18 -4.57 2.99
N GLU A 165 -12.61 -5.00 1.88
CA GLU A 165 -13.19 -4.98 0.54
C GLU A 165 -12.93 -6.33 -0.15
N SER A 166 -13.70 -7.37 0.21
CA SER A 166 -13.47 -8.74 -0.30
C SER A 166 -13.51 -8.84 -1.83
N LYS A 167 -14.22 -7.93 -2.50
CA LYS A 167 -14.29 -7.88 -3.98
C LYS A 167 -13.21 -7.04 -4.64
N ASN A 168 -12.20 -6.58 -3.88
CA ASN A 168 -11.12 -5.76 -4.44
C ASN A 168 -10.14 -6.64 -5.23
N LEU A 169 -10.34 -6.67 -6.55
CA LEU A 169 -9.55 -7.50 -7.47
C LEU A 169 -8.04 -7.23 -7.38
N ARG A 170 -7.62 -5.98 -7.12
CA ARG A 170 -6.19 -5.66 -6.99
C ARG A 170 -5.55 -6.32 -5.76
N ALA A 171 -6.27 -6.36 -4.65
CA ALA A 171 -5.80 -7.05 -3.45
C ALA A 171 -5.70 -8.56 -3.70
N ILE A 172 -6.74 -9.15 -4.32
CA ILE A 172 -6.76 -10.58 -4.68
C ILE A 172 -5.58 -10.92 -5.60
N ASP A 173 -5.30 -10.09 -6.61
CA ASP A 173 -4.18 -10.30 -7.54
C ASP A 173 -2.82 -10.30 -6.85
N GLY A 174 -2.63 -9.37 -5.91
CA GLY A 174 -1.44 -9.35 -5.06
C GLY A 174 -1.30 -10.60 -4.20
N LEU A 175 -2.40 -11.06 -3.59
CA LEU A 175 -2.43 -12.27 -2.76
C LEU A 175 -2.15 -13.53 -3.57
N ILE A 176 -2.74 -13.68 -4.77
CA ILE A 176 -2.47 -14.80 -5.69
C ILE A 176 -0.98 -14.85 -6.02
N ARG A 177 -0.39 -13.69 -6.37
CA ARG A 177 1.04 -13.60 -6.68
C ARG A 177 1.92 -14.07 -5.51
N ILE A 178 1.63 -13.60 -4.30
CA ILE A 178 2.39 -13.98 -3.10
C ILE A 178 2.24 -15.48 -2.82
N ALA A 179 1.01 -16.01 -2.85
CA ALA A 179 0.74 -17.42 -2.59
C ALA A 179 1.49 -18.33 -3.59
N VAL A 180 1.47 -17.98 -4.88
CA VAL A 180 2.25 -18.70 -5.92
C VAL A 180 3.75 -18.64 -5.66
N ASN A 181 4.29 -17.46 -5.32
CA ASN A 181 5.71 -17.30 -5.02
C ASN A 181 6.17 -18.11 -3.79
N LYS A 182 5.30 -18.23 -2.78
CA LYS A 182 5.53 -19.02 -1.57
C LYS A 182 5.29 -20.53 -1.76
N GLY A 183 4.76 -20.95 -2.92
CA GLY A 183 4.39 -22.34 -3.18
C GLY A 183 3.14 -22.80 -2.42
N GLU A 184 2.32 -21.87 -1.96
CA GLU A 184 1.03 -22.11 -1.28
C GLU A 184 -0.06 -22.40 -2.33
N ASP A 185 0.08 -23.50 -3.07
CA ASP A 185 -0.77 -23.81 -4.24
C ASP A 185 -2.27 -23.86 -3.86
N GLU A 186 -2.63 -24.38 -2.68
CA GLU A 186 -4.03 -24.47 -2.24
C GLU A 186 -4.64 -23.09 -2.02
N HIS A 187 -3.88 -22.20 -1.37
CA HIS A 187 -4.31 -20.84 -1.11
C HIS A 187 -4.42 -20.03 -2.40
N ALA A 188 -3.45 -20.19 -3.32
CA ALA A 188 -3.50 -19.57 -4.64
C ALA A 188 -4.74 -20.03 -5.46
N LEU A 189 -5.08 -21.32 -5.41
CA LEU A 189 -6.29 -21.86 -6.04
C LEU A 189 -7.56 -21.26 -5.45
N GLN A 190 -7.66 -21.19 -4.12
CA GLN A 190 -8.82 -20.60 -3.44
C GLN A 190 -9.04 -19.15 -3.89
N LEU A 191 -7.97 -18.34 -3.93
CA LEU A 191 -8.03 -16.95 -4.36
C LEU A 191 -8.37 -16.80 -5.86
N LEU A 192 -7.89 -17.71 -6.72
CA LEU A 192 -8.25 -17.72 -8.14
C LEU A 192 -9.74 -18.05 -8.36
N HIS A 193 -10.29 -19.01 -7.62
CA HIS A 193 -11.72 -19.31 -7.65
C HIS A 193 -12.56 -18.15 -7.12
N GLU A 194 -12.11 -17.50 -6.04
CA GLU A 194 -12.74 -16.29 -5.55
C GLU A 194 -12.75 -15.19 -6.63
N LYS A 195 -11.59 -14.93 -7.26
CA LYS A 195 -11.49 -13.98 -8.37
C LYS A 195 -12.47 -14.32 -9.50
N GLU A 196 -12.52 -15.59 -9.90
CA GLU A 196 -13.42 -16.06 -10.96
C GLU A 196 -14.90 -15.82 -10.64
N SER A 197 -15.29 -15.90 -9.36
CA SER A 197 -16.66 -15.62 -8.91
C SER A 197 -17.04 -14.13 -9.00
N ILE A 198 -16.05 -13.23 -9.06
CA ILE A 198 -16.24 -11.78 -9.09
C ILE A 198 -16.06 -11.23 -10.52
N ALA A 199 -15.07 -11.74 -11.26
CA ALA A 199 -14.71 -11.27 -12.58
C ALA A 199 -14.17 -12.42 -13.45
N HIS A 200 -14.28 -12.26 -14.78
CA HIS A 200 -13.69 -13.21 -15.70
C HIS A 200 -12.16 -13.23 -15.58
N LEU A 201 -11.61 -14.42 -15.36
CA LEU A 201 -10.16 -14.64 -15.40
C LEU A 201 -9.62 -14.35 -16.80
N SER A 202 -8.47 -13.69 -16.85
CA SER A 202 -7.66 -13.53 -18.06
C SER A 202 -7.09 -14.88 -18.52
N THR A 203 -6.62 -14.95 -19.77
CA THR A 203 -6.04 -16.19 -20.31
C THR A 203 -4.86 -16.68 -19.46
N SER A 204 -3.97 -15.78 -19.01
CA SER A 204 -2.83 -16.12 -18.16
C SER A 204 -3.27 -16.66 -16.80
N GLU A 205 -4.34 -16.12 -16.21
CA GLU A 205 -4.88 -16.59 -14.93
C GLU A 205 -5.57 -17.95 -15.07
N ARG A 206 -6.24 -18.20 -16.20
CA ARG A 206 -6.80 -19.52 -16.50
C ARG A 206 -5.69 -20.56 -16.70
N ASP A 207 -4.61 -20.19 -17.38
CA ASP A 207 -3.44 -21.07 -17.53
C ASP A 207 -2.78 -21.35 -16.17
N LEU A 208 -2.69 -20.35 -15.28
CA LEU A 208 -2.22 -20.51 -13.89
C LEU A 208 -3.13 -21.44 -13.08
N LEU A 209 -4.45 -21.23 -13.13
CA LEU A 209 -5.44 -22.07 -12.46
C LEU A 209 -5.28 -23.54 -12.85
N VAL A 210 -5.18 -23.84 -14.15
CA VAL A 210 -4.99 -25.21 -14.62
C VAL A 210 -3.66 -25.79 -14.16
N THR A 211 -2.59 -25.00 -14.20
CA THR A 211 -1.27 -25.46 -13.73
C THR A 211 -1.29 -25.83 -12.26
N LEU A 212 -1.95 -25.03 -11.42
CA LEU A 212 -2.10 -25.30 -10.00
C LEU A 212 -2.99 -26.53 -9.73
N LEU A 213 -4.12 -26.67 -10.44
CA LEU A 213 -4.98 -27.86 -10.33
C LEU A 213 -4.23 -29.15 -10.71
N ALA A 214 -3.43 -29.10 -11.78
CA ALA A 214 -2.62 -30.24 -12.21
C ALA A 214 -1.52 -30.59 -11.19
N ARG A 215 -0.88 -29.59 -10.57
CA ARG A 215 0.12 -29.80 -9.50
C ARG A 215 -0.49 -30.45 -8.25
N GLN A 216 -1.75 -30.16 -7.95
CA GLN A 216 -2.51 -30.80 -6.87
C GLN A 216 -3.16 -32.12 -7.27
N GLU A 217 -2.84 -32.65 -8.44
CA GLU A 217 -3.39 -33.90 -8.96
C GLU A 217 -4.92 -33.89 -9.13
N VAL A 218 -5.54 -32.71 -9.18
CA VAL A 218 -6.96 -32.50 -9.49
C VAL A 218 -7.15 -32.51 -11.01
N TYR A 219 -6.74 -33.62 -11.64
CA TYR A 219 -6.60 -33.71 -13.09
C TYR A 219 -7.92 -33.61 -13.86
N ARG A 220 -9.04 -34.05 -13.27
CA ARG A 220 -10.34 -33.97 -13.94
C ARG A 220 -10.78 -32.52 -14.13
N GLU A 221 -10.76 -31.73 -13.06
CA GLU A 221 -11.11 -30.31 -13.16
C GLU A 221 -10.13 -29.57 -14.06
N ALA A 222 -8.83 -29.85 -13.93
CA ALA A 222 -7.82 -29.29 -14.84
C ALA A 222 -8.12 -29.59 -16.32
N ALA A 223 -8.53 -30.82 -16.65
CA ALA A 223 -8.88 -31.22 -18.00
C ALA A 223 -10.13 -30.49 -18.51
N ASP A 224 -11.18 -30.42 -17.69
CA ASP A 224 -12.44 -29.76 -18.04
C ASP A 224 -12.19 -28.27 -18.33
N ARG A 225 -11.46 -27.59 -17.45
CA ARG A 225 -11.10 -26.18 -17.63
C ARG A 225 -10.27 -25.97 -18.88
N LEU A 226 -9.28 -26.82 -19.13
CA LEU A 226 -8.36 -26.64 -20.25
C LEU A 226 -8.98 -27.03 -21.60
N SER A 227 -9.98 -27.94 -21.62
CA SER A 227 -10.74 -28.29 -22.83
C SER A 227 -11.38 -27.06 -23.50
N THR A 228 -11.90 -26.12 -22.69
CA THR A 228 -12.50 -24.88 -23.17
C THR A 228 -11.47 -23.90 -23.74
N LEU A 229 -10.22 -23.97 -23.28
CA LEU A 229 -9.13 -23.11 -23.73
C LEU A 229 -8.47 -23.62 -25.02
N VAL A 230 -8.36 -24.94 -25.20
CA VAL A 230 -7.75 -25.53 -26.40
C VAL A 230 -8.69 -25.53 -27.60
N THR A 231 -10.00 -25.57 -27.35
CA THR A 231 -11.03 -25.47 -28.39
C THR A 231 -11.24 -24.04 -28.90
N ALA A 232 -10.74 -23.03 -28.18
CA ALA A 232 -10.73 -21.64 -28.65
C ALA A 232 -9.74 -21.44 -29.81
N SER A 233 -10.14 -20.67 -30.83
CA SER A 233 -9.29 -20.39 -32.00
C SER A 233 -8.00 -19.68 -31.58
N GLY A 234 -6.85 -20.26 -31.92
CA GLY A 234 -5.53 -19.70 -31.61
C GLY A 234 -4.83 -20.30 -30.38
N SER A 235 -5.27 -21.47 -29.90
CA SER A 235 -4.59 -22.18 -28.82
C SER A 235 -3.15 -22.56 -29.18
N SER A 236 -2.22 -22.36 -28.24
CA SER A 236 -0.80 -22.65 -28.44
C SER A 236 -0.51 -24.15 -28.39
N ARG A 237 0.63 -24.56 -28.97
CA ARG A 237 1.09 -25.95 -28.93
C ARG A 237 1.36 -26.40 -27.49
N GLU A 238 1.85 -25.49 -26.65
CA GLU A 238 2.11 -25.71 -25.23
C GLU A 238 0.81 -26.05 -24.49
N ARG A 239 -0.29 -25.34 -24.80
CA ARG A 239 -1.58 -25.61 -24.16
C ARG A 239 -2.15 -26.97 -24.57
N TRP A 240 -2.02 -27.35 -25.85
CA TRP A 240 -2.37 -28.69 -26.31
C TRP A 240 -1.52 -29.79 -25.67
N PHE A 241 -0.23 -29.53 -25.45
CA PHE A 241 0.65 -30.46 -24.75
C PHE A 241 0.25 -30.62 -23.27
N LEU A 242 -0.05 -29.51 -22.58
CA LEU A 242 -0.55 -29.54 -21.20
C LEU A 242 -1.88 -30.31 -21.09
N TYR A 243 -2.79 -30.15 -22.08
CA TYR A 243 -4.02 -30.94 -22.15
C TYR A 243 -3.75 -32.44 -22.20
N ALA A 244 -2.85 -32.85 -23.09
CA ALA A 244 -2.52 -34.26 -23.24
C ALA A 244 -1.93 -34.85 -21.95
N LEU A 245 -1.06 -34.11 -21.27
CA LEU A 245 -0.50 -34.52 -19.98
C LEU A 245 -1.57 -34.68 -18.90
N VAL A 246 -2.46 -33.69 -18.76
CA VAL A 246 -3.53 -33.74 -17.77
C VAL A 246 -4.50 -34.88 -18.06
N CYS A 247 -4.88 -35.10 -19.33
CA CYS A 247 -5.74 -36.21 -19.72
C CYS A 247 -5.09 -37.58 -19.45
N ALA A 248 -3.79 -37.73 -19.66
CA ALA A 248 -3.06 -38.95 -19.28
C ALA A 248 -3.13 -39.19 -17.76
N GLY A 249 -2.94 -38.13 -16.96
CA GLY A 249 -3.09 -38.20 -15.50
C GLY A 249 -4.48 -38.65 -15.03
N VAL A 250 -5.54 -38.27 -15.75
CA VAL A 250 -6.91 -38.77 -15.48
C VAL A 250 -7.03 -40.27 -15.75
N GLN A 251 -6.40 -40.77 -16.81
CA GLN A 251 -6.47 -42.18 -17.21
C GLN A 251 -5.70 -43.10 -16.25
N ASP A 252 -4.58 -42.64 -15.70
CA ASP A 252 -3.75 -43.42 -14.78
C ASP A 252 -4.34 -43.54 -13.36
N ARG A 253 -5.32 -42.71 -13.00
CA ARG A 253 -5.94 -42.70 -11.66
C ARG A 253 -7.48 -42.63 -11.69
N PRO A 254 -8.15 -43.67 -12.20
CA PRO A 254 -9.62 -43.71 -12.29
C PRO A 254 -10.31 -43.71 -10.93
N GLU A 255 -9.62 -43.97 -9.82
CA GLU A 255 -10.22 -44.08 -8.48
C GLU A 255 -10.52 -42.73 -7.80
N LEU A 256 -9.83 -41.65 -8.20
CA LEU A 256 -10.16 -40.27 -7.78
C LEU A 256 -11.32 -39.67 -8.58
N SER A 257 -11.90 -40.46 -9.49
CA SER A 257 -12.88 -40.04 -10.49
C SER A 257 -14.34 -40.30 -10.05
N GLY A 258 -14.56 -40.68 -8.79
CA GLY A 258 -15.87 -41.02 -8.25
C GLY A 258 -16.10 -40.52 -6.83
N ARG A 259 -16.18 -39.20 -6.64
CA ARG A 259 -17.00 -38.53 -5.62
C ARG A 259 -17.47 -37.19 -6.14
#